data_AF-A0A3D1CID3-F1
#
_entry.id   AF-A0A3D1CID3-F1
#
_cell.length_a   1.000
_cell.length_b   1.000
_cell.length_c   1.000
_cell.angle_alpha   90.00
_cell.angle_beta   90.00
_cell.angle_gamma   90.00
#
_symmetry.space_group_name_H-M   'P 1'
#
loop_
_entity.id
_entity.type
_entity.pdbx_description
1 polymer ?
#
loop_
_entity_poly.entity_id
_entity_poly.type
_entity_poly.pdbx_seq_one_letter_code
_entity_poly.pdbx_strand_id
1 'polypeptide(L)'
;MSRTSLNQLRKMKAERNKIAVLTAYDSSFSHVLEQAGVDIVLVGDSLGMVIQGQESTLPVTVEHMIYHTANVIRGSERLFVITDMPFMSYANTDQALHNAARLMAEGGAQMVKLEGGAEL
;
A
#
# COMPACT_ATOMS: atom_id res chain seq x y z
N MET A 1 3.30 20.27 2.89
CA MET A 1 4.48 19.53 2.38
C MET A 1 3.97 18.53 1.34
N SER A 2 4.79 18.05 0.40
CA SER A 2 4.36 17.04 -0.59
C SER A 2 4.62 15.61 -0.09
N ARG A 3 3.81 14.65 -0.53
CA ARG A 3 4.10 13.22 -0.35
C ARG A 3 5.50 12.87 -0.89
N THR A 4 6.16 11.94 -0.22
CA THR A 4 7.37 11.29 -0.73
C THR A 4 7.06 10.74 -2.12
N SER A 5 8.05 10.83 -3.00
CA SER A 5 7.96 10.45 -4.41
C SER A 5 8.92 9.32 -4.75
N LEU A 6 8.65 8.62 -5.85
CA LEU A 6 9.54 7.58 -6.37
C LEU A 6 10.96 8.10 -6.62
N ASN A 7 11.11 9.37 -7.03
CA ASN A 7 12.41 10.00 -7.22
C ASN A 7 13.18 10.17 -5.91
N GLN A 8 12.50 10.52 -4.82
CA GLN A 8 13.12 10.58 -3.49
C GLN A 8 13.56 9.19 -3.02
N LEU A 9 12.74 8.16 -3.20
CA LEU A 9 13.11 6.78 -2.87
C LEU A 9 14.34 6.29 -3.68
N ARG A 10 14.40 6.64 -4.98
CA ARG A 10 15.57 6.36 -5.83
C ARG A 10 16.82 7.07 -5.34
N LYS A 11 16.69 8.33 -4.90
CA LYS A 11 17.78 9.10 -4.31
C LYS A 11 18.29 8.45 -3.02
N MET A 12 17.38 8.06 -2.11
CA MET A 12 17.75 7.36 -0.87
C MET A 12 18.54 6.08 -1.16
N LYS A 13 18.09 5.29 -2.14
CA LYS A 13 18.83 4.10 -2.60
C LYS A 13 20.25 4.44 -3.08
N ALA A 14 20.39 5.47 -3.92
CA ALA A 14 21.70 5.89 -4.44
C ALA A 14 22.64 6.35 -3.31
N GLU A 15 22.09 7.04 -2.31
CA GLU A 15 22.81 7.54 -1.13
C GLU A 15 23.00 6.47 -0.04
N ARG A 16 22.48 5.26 -0.24
CA ARG A 16 22.47 4.15 0.74
C ARG A 16 21.73 4.49 2.05
N ASN A 17 20.85 5.49 2.02
CA ASN A 17 19.92 5.78 3.10
C ASN A 17 18.87 4.67 3.15
N LYS A 18 18.75 3.99 4.29
CA LYS A 18 17.80 2.89 4.47
C LYS A 18 16.38 3.43 4.44
N ILE A 19 15.49 2.72 3.74
CA ILE A 19 14.07 3.06 3.62
C ILE A 19 13.32 2.21 4.65
N ALA A 20 12.64 2.87 5.58
CA ALA A 20 11.78 2.22 6.57
C ALA A 20 10.37 2.04 5.99
N VAL A 21 9.88 0.80 6.01
CA VAL A 21 8.55 0.42 5.52
C VAL A 21 7.80 -0.26 6.65
N LEU A 22 6.58 0.21 6.94
CA LEU A 22 5.69 -0.40 7.92
C LEU A 22 4.28 -0.51 7.36
N THR A 23 3.51 -1.47 7.89
CA THR A 23 2.09 -1.59 7.55
C THR A 23 1.24 -0.63 8.38
N ALA A 24 0.19 -0.08 7.78
CA ALA A 24 -0.89 0.60 8.48
C ALA A 24 -2.19 0.47 7.67
N TYR A 25 -3.32 0.58 8.37
CA TYR A 25 -4.63 0.29 7.78
C TYR A 25 -5.68 1.38 8.07
N ASP A 26 -5.29 2.41 8.83
CA ASP A 26 -6.18 3.50 9.22
C ASP A 26 -5.43 4.83 9.32
N SER A 27 -6.20 5.91 9.48
CA SER A 27 -5.69 7.28 9.53
C SER A 27 -4.90 7.60 10.80
N SER A 28 -5.26 6.99 11.93
CA SER A 28 -4.62 7.28 13.21
C SER A 28 -3.20 6.73 13.24
N PHE A 29 -3.01 5.49 12.84
CA PHE A 29 -1.67 4.90 12.77
C PHE A 29 -0.85 5.49 11.63
N SER A 30 -1.43 5.80 10.47
CA SER A 30 -0.64 6.44 9.40
C SER A 30 -0.10 7.80 9.82
N HIS A 31 -0.88 8.58 10.59
CA HIS A 31 -0.42 9.84 11.18
C HIS A 31 0.76 9.62 12.14
N VAL A 32 0.66 8.66 13.06
CA VAL A 32 1.72 8.37 14.04
C VAL A 32 3.01 7.89 13.35
N LEU A 33 2.89 7.00 12.37
CA LEU A 33 4.05 6.50 11.61
C LEU A 33 4.75 7.63 10.82
N GLU A 34 3.98 8.57 10.27
CA GLU A 34 4.53 9.75 9.60
C GLU A 34 5.32 10.66 10.56
N GLN A 35 4.84 10.84 11.79
CA GLN A 35 5.57 11.60 12.82
C GLN A 35 6.82 10.85 13.31
N ALA A 36 6.79 9.52 13.30
CA ALA A 36 7.92 8.67 13.65
C ALA A 36 9.01 8.62 12.55
N GLY A 37 8.76 9.24 11.38
CA GLY A 37 9.73 9.29 10.28
C GLY A 37 9.77 8.01 9.42
N VAL A 38 8.68 7.24 9.38
CA VAL A 38 8.54 6.15 8.40
C VAL A 38 8.50 6.74 6.99
N ASP A 39 9.16 6.08 6.03
CA ASP A 39 9.22 6.56 4.64
C ASP A 39 8.02 6.09 3.82
N ILE A 40 7.65 4.81 4.01
CA ILE A 40 6.62 4.11 3.23
C ILE A 40 5.63 3.44 4.17
N VAL A 41 4.33 3.63 3.89
CA VAL A 41 3.29 2.75 4.43
C VAL A 41 2.83 1.76 3.39
N LEU A 42 2.80 0.49 3.77
CA LEU A 42 2.19 -0.59 3.00
C LEU A 42 0.80 -0.89 3.56
N VAL A 43 -0.24 -0.60 2.79
CA VAL A 43 -1.59 -1.11 3.04
C VAL A 43 -1.62 -2.54 2.51
N GLY A 44 -1.24 -3.48 3.37
CA GLY A 44 -1.06 -4.88 3.01
C GLY A 44 -2.31 -5.72 3.20
N ASP A 45 -2.43 -6.80 2.43
CA ASP A 45 -3.53 -7.78 2.56
C ASP A 45 -3.49 -8.53 3.91
N SER A 46 -2.38 -8.44 4.64
CA SER A 46 -2.24 -8.80 6.06
C SER A 46 -3.35 -8.25 6.96
N LEU A 47 -4.05 -7.19 6.55
CA LEU A 47 -5.28 -6.71 7.19
C LEU A 47 -6.35 -7.81 7.35
N GLY A 48 -6.37 -8.82 6.46
CA GLY A 48 -7.27 -9.97 6.59
C GLY A 48 -7.08 -10.68 7.93
N MET A 49 -5.83 -10.80 8.38
CA MET A 49 -5.51 -11.44 9.65
C MET A 49 -5.60 -10.45 10.81
N VAL A 50 -4.92 -9.31 10.72
CA VAL A 50 -4.73 -8.42 11.89
C VAL A 50 -5.88 -7.43 12.13
N ILE A 51 -6.70 -7.15 11.12
CA ILE A 51 -7.89 -6.29 11.23
C ILE A 51 -9.17 -7.11 11.20
N GLN A 52 -9.29 -8.06 10.25
CA GLN A 52 -10.53 -8.81 10.04
C GLN A 52 -10.59 -10.11 10.85
N GLY A 53 -9.49 -10.55 11.46
CA GLY A 53 -9.43 -11.76 12.28
C GLY A 53 -9.56 -13.07 11.48
N GLN A 54 -9.33 -13.02 10.17
CA GLN A 54 -9.33 -14.19 9.30
C GLN A 54 -8.08 -15.05 9.55
N GLU A 55 -8.18 -16.35 9.23
CA GLU A 55 -7.03 -17.26 9.33
C GLU A 55 -5.97 -17.02 8.24
N SER A 56 -6.32 -16.32 7.17
CA SER A 56 -5.44 -16.05 6.02
C SER A 56 -5.83 -14.74 5.33
N THR A 57 -5.03 -14.30 4.35
CA THR A 57 -5.33 -13.09 3.55
C THR A 57 -6.22 -13.36 2.33
N LEU A 58 -6.52 -14.63 2.00
CA LEU A 58 -7.33 -14.98 0.83
C LEU A 58 -8.72 -14.30 0.78
N PRO A 59 -9.45 -14.11 1.89
CA PRO A 59 -10.76 -13.47 1.85
C PRO A 59 -10.73 -11.95 1.61
N VAL A 60 -9.55 -11.33 1.56
CA VAL A 60 -9.42 -9.89 1.36
C VAL A 60 -9.83 -9.51 -0.07
N THR A 61 -10.65 -8.46 -0.19
CA THR A 61 -11.20 -7.99 -1.48
C THR A 61 -10.56 -6.66 -1.89
N VAL A 62 -10.67 -6.32 -3.18
CA VAL A 62 -10.24 -5.01 -3.68
C VAL A 62 -10.95 -3.87 -2.94
N GLU A 63 -12.21 -4.03 -2.56
CA GLU A 63 -12.95 -3.03 -1.78
C GLU A 63 -12.37 -2.81 -0.38
N HIS A 64 -11.93 -3.88 0.29
CA HIS A 64 -11.23 -3.75 1.58
C HIS A 64 -9.94 -2.94 1.41
N MET A 65 -9.17 -3.24 0.35
CA MET A 65 -7.92 -2.53 0.07
C MET A 65 -8.16 -1.05 -0.25
N ILE A 66 -9.17 -0.72 -1.06
CA ILE A 66 -9.56 0.66 -1.36
C ILE A 66 -9.93 1.41 -0.09
N TYR A 67 -10.78 0.81 0.75
CA TYR A 67 -11.23 1.41 2.01
C TYR A 67 -10.06 1.75 2.94
N HIS A 68 -9.19 0.77 3.22
CA HIS A 68 -8.05 0.97 4.11
C HIS A 68 -7.02 1.94 3.51
N THR A 69 -6.80 1.90 2.19
CA THR A 69 -5.91 2.85 1.51
C THR A 69 -6.41 4.28 1.63
N ALA A 70 -7.69 4.52 1.38
CA ALA A 70 -8.28 5.85 1.50
C ALA A 70 -8.14 6.40 2.94
N ASN A 71 -8.27 5.55 3.96
CA ASN A 71 -8.06 5.95 5.35
C ASN A 71 -6.59 6.32 5.64
N VAL A 72 -5.64 5.50 5.20
CA VAL A 72 -4.20 5.78 5.35
C VAL A 72 -3.80 7.07 4.64
N ILE A 73 -4.32 7.29 3.43
CA ILE A 73 -4.11 8.51 2.64
C ILE A 73 -4.64 9.73 3.40
N ARG A 74 -5.85 9.68 3.96
CA ARG A 74 -6.41 10.81 4.73
C ARG A 74 -5.64 11.12 6.02
N GLY A 75 -4.98 10.13 6.63
CA GLY A 75 -4.20 10.32 7.86
C GLY A 75 -2.75 10.77 7.67
N SER A 76 -2.28 10.88 6.42
CA SER A 76 -0.87 11.17 6.12
C SER A 76 -0.73 12.24 5.04
N GLU A 77 0.35 13.03 5.09
CA GLU A 77 0.67 14.07 4.09
C GLU A 77 1.98 13.83 3.34
N ARG A 78 2.94 13.16 3.99
CA ARG A 78 4.31 12.92 3.53
C ARG A 78 4.58 11.45 3.18
N LEU A 79 3.90 10.50 3.80
CA LEU A 79 4.14 9.07 3.54
C LEU A 79 3.99 8.71 2.06
N PHE A 80 4.90 7.86 1.56
CA PHE A 80 4.69 7.14 0.29
C PHE A 80 3.77 5.95 0.56
N VAL A 81 2.61 5.88 -0.09
CA VAL A 81 1.63 4.82 0.18
C VAL A 81 1.62 3.78 -0.93
N ILE A 82 1.92 2.53 -0.56
CA ILE A 82 1.79 1.34 -1.39
C ILE A 82 0.57 0.55 -0.94
N THR A 83 -0.18 -0.02 -1.88
CA THR A 83 -1.31 -0.90 -1.58
C THR A 83 -1.14 -2.25 -2.24
N ASP A 84 -1.47 -3.31 -1.51
CA ASP A 84 -1.51 -4.65 -2.08
C ASP A 84 -2.67 -4.85 -3.04
N MET A 85 -2.38 -5.54 -4.13
CA MET A 85 -3.40 -6.25 -4.87
C MET A 85 -3.72 -7.56 -4.15
N PRO A 86 -4.97 -7.77 -3.70
CA PRO A 86 -5.33 -8.96 -2.96
C PRO A 86 -5.35 -10.19 -3.87
N PHE A 87 -5.35 -11.37 -3.25
CA PHE A 87 -5.27 -12.67 -3.93
C PHE A 87 -6.18 -12.77 -5.17
N MET A 88 -5.61 -13.21 -6.29
CA MET A 88 -6.30 -13.39 -7.58
C MET A 88 -6.97 -12.13 -8.17
N SER A 89 -6.74 -10.94 -7.62
CA SER A 89 -7.19 -9.67 -8.23
C SER A 89 -6.32 -9.21 -9.41
N TYR A 90 -5.37 -10.03 -9.84
CA TYR A 90 -4.37 -9.70 -10.85
C TYR A 90 -3.98 -10.94 -11.67
N ALA A 91 -4.94 -11.85 -11.89
CA ALA A 91 -4.69 -13.14 -12.57
C ALA A 91 -4.38 -13.00 -14.07
N ASN A 92 -4.60 -11.82 -14.66
CA ASN A 92 -4.18 -11.46 -16.01
C ASN A 92 -3.94 -9.94 -16.09
N THR A 93 -3.27 -9.50 -17.15
CA THR A 93 -2.89 -8.10 -17.35
C THR A 93 -4.06 -7.13 -17.31
N ASP A 94 -5.18 -7.44 -17.97
CA ASP A 94 -6.34 -6.53 -18.02
C ASP A 94 -6.97 -6.36 -16.64
N GLN A 95 -7.14 -7.46 -15.91
CA GLN A 95 -7.64 -7.45 -14.54
C GLN A 95 -6.69 -6.71 -13.59
N ALA A 96 -5.38 -6.95 -13.72
CA ALA A 96 -4.36 -6.27 -12.92
C ALA A 96 -4.38 -4.76 -13.18
N LEU A 97 -4.39 -4.32 -14.44
CA LEU A 97 -4.45 -2.91 -14.80
C LEU A 97 -5.75 -2.25 -14.30
N HIS A 98 -6.89 -2.94 -14.45
CA HIS A 98 -8.17 -2.44 -13.95
C HIS A 98 -8.14 -2.24 -12.44
N ASN A 99 -7.71 -3.24 -11.68
CA ASN A 99 -7.67 -3.15 -10.22
C ASN A 99 -6.58 -2.17 -9.74
N ALA A 100 -5.44 -2.04 -10.43
CA ALA A 100 -4.45 -1.01 -10.13
C ALA A 100 -5.06 0.38 -10.26
N ALA A 101 -5.78 0.63 -11.36
CA ALA A 101 -6.43 1.90 -11.59
C ALA A 101 -7.42 2.23 -10.47
N ARG A 102 -8.21 1.24 -10.00
CA ARG A 102 -9.12 1.42 -8.87
C ARG A 102 -8.39 1.73 -7.56
N LEU A 103 -7.38 0.95 -7.20
CA LEU A 103 -6.60 1.18 -5.97
C LEU A 103 -5.94 2.57 -5.95
N MET A 104 -5.48 3.04 -7.10
CA MET A 104 -4.88 4.37 -7.25
C MET A 104 -5.94 5.49 -7.27
N ALA A 105 -7.00 5.35 -8.06
CA ALA A 105 -7.99 6.42 -8.25
C ALA A 105 -8.98 6.54 -7.08
N GLU A 106 -9.46 5.42 -6.56
CA GLU A 106 -10.44 5.38 -5.47
C GLU A 106 -9.77 5.38 -4.10
N GLY A 107 -8.65 4.65 -3.96
CA GLY A 107 -7.90 4.54 -2.71
C GLY A 107 -6.87 5.65 -2.50
N GLY A 108 -6.30 6.20 -3.58
CA GLY A 108 -5.24 7.21 -3.53
C GLY A 108 -3.82 6.65 -3.44
N ALA A 109 -3.63 5.33 -3.66
CA ALA A 109 -2.32 4.70 -3.63
C ALA A 109 -1.35 5.34 -4.66
N GLN A 110 -0.06 5.41 -4.32
CA GLN A 110 1.00 5.89 -5.23
C GLN A 110 1.69 4.74 -5.97
N MET A 111 1.52 3.51 -5.50
CA MET A 111 2.06 2.29 -6.07
C MET A 111 1.22 1.10 -5.63
N VAL A 112 1.18 0.06 -6.45
CA VAL A 112 0.59 -1.23 -6.11
C VAL A 112 1.69 -2.30 -5.95
N LYS A 113 1.52 -3.21 -4.98
CA LYS A 113 2.33 -4.43 -4.84
C LYS A 113 1.51 -5.62 -5.35
N LEU A 114 2.16 -6.48 -6.14
CA LEU A 114 1.65 -7.76 -6.62
C LEU A 114 2.61 -8.85 -6.15
N GLU A 115 2.13 -10.08 -5.97
CA GLU A 115 2.96 -11.21 -5.56
C GLU A 115 3.06 -12.26 -6.67
N GLY A 116 4.29 -12.61 -7.02
CA GLY A 116 4.63 -13.76 -7.86
C GLY A 116 5.85 -13.50 -8.75
N GLY A 117 6.32 -14.53 -9.44
CA GLY A 117 7.58 -14.55 -10.17
C GLY A 117 7.45 -14.33 -11.67
N ALA A 118 8.37 -14.92 -12.42
CA ALA A 118 8.42 -14.81 -13.89
C ALA A 118 7.31 -15.61 -14.61
N GLU A 119 6.59 -16.43 -13.86
CA GLU A 119 5.51 -17.31 -14.32
C GLU A 119 4.13 -16.65 -14.41
N LEU A 120 3.98 -15.42 -13.91
CA LEU A 120 2.74 -14.62 -13.97
C LEU A 120 2.59 -13.86 -15.30
#